data_AF-A0A101WMK3-F1
#
_entry.id   AF-A0A101WMK3-F1
#
_cell.length_a   1.000
_cell.length_b   1.000
_cell.length_c   1.000
_cell.angle_alpha   90.00
_cell.angle_beta   90.00
_cell.angle_gamma   90.00
#
_symmetry.space_group_name_H-M   'P 1'
#
loop_
_entity.id
_entity.type
_entity.pdbx_description
1 polymer ?
#
loop_
_entity_poly.entity_id
_entity_poly.type
_entity_poly.pdbx_seq_one_letter_code
_entity_poly.pdbx_strand_id
1 'polypeptide(L)'
;MSIRKLILNIGTILIITGVLLLATGFSIPVISPLLIAAGLIPVLLSAFTGSSVLLGVVCTFLGILVVIAATAVFLILGASVFVPYALVFLGLALIVPGSILLAER
;
A
#
# COMPACT_ATOMS: atom_id res chain seq x y z
N MET A 1 13.12 -14.46 -6.50
CA MET A 1 11.67 -14.17 -6.51
C MET A 1 11.44 -13.00 -7.45
N SER A 2 10.53 -13.09 -8.42
CA SER A 2 10.28 -11.96 -9.34
C SER A 2 9.68 -10.79 -8.56
N ILE A 3 10.12 -9.55 -8.84
CA ILE A 3 9.63 -8.32 -8.19
C ILE A 3 8.10 -8.21 -8.30
N ARG A 4 7.48 -8.71 -9.38
CA ARG A 4 6.02 -8.78 -9.51
C ARG A 4 5.35 -9.65 -8.45
N LYS A 5 5.93 -10.80 -8.09
CA LYS A 5 5.40 -11.66 -7.02
C LYS A 5 5.50 -10.98 -5.66
N LEU A 6 6.57 -10.20 -5.43
CA LEU A 6 6.71 -9.42 -4.22
C LEU A 6 5.61 -8.36 -4.11
N ILE A 7 5.35 -7.62 -5.20
CA ILE A 7 4.27 -6.61 -5.25
C ILE A 7 2.89 -7.24 -5.06
N LEU A 8 2.63 -8.41 -5.65
CA LEU A 8 1.39 -9.16 -5.44
C LEU A 8 1.20 -9.49 -3.94
N ASN A 9 2.25 -9.98 -3.27
CA ASN A 9 2.19 -10.29 -1.84
C ASN A 9 1.97 -9.04 -0.99
N ILE A 10 2.65 -7.93 -1.30
CA ILE A 10 2.44 -6.68 -0.56
C ILE A 10 1.02 -6.15 -0.78
N GLY A 11 0.53 -6.18 -2.01
CA GLY A 11 -0.83 -5.74 -2.33
C GLY A 11 -1.90 -6.58 -1.64
N THR A 12 -1.72 -7.90 -1.56
CA THR A 12 -2.63 -8.77 -0.80
C THR A 12 -2.59 -8.48 0.71
N ILE A 13 -1.42 -8.22 1.29
CA ILE A 13 -1.30 -7.80 2.70
C ILE A 13 -2.04 -6.47 2.93
N LEU A 14 -1.95 -5.50 2.00
CA LEU A 14 -2.72 -4.25 2.09
C LEU A 14 -4.22 -4.48 2.12
N ILE A 15 -4.73 -5.34 1.23
CA ILE A 15 -6.16 -5.67 1.17
C ILE A 15 -6.60 -6.29 2.50
N ILE A 16 -5.87 -7.29 3.00
CA ILE A 16 -6.19 -7.95 4.27
C ILE A 16 -6.20 -6.93 5.42
N THR A 17 -5.19 -6.05 5.47
CA THR A 17 -5.10 -5.00 6.50
C THR A 17 -6.29 -4.04 6.43
N GLY A 18 -6.67 -3.61 5.22
CA GLY A 18 -7.82 -2.73 5.01
C GLY A 18 -9.15 -3.39 5.42
N VAL A 19 -9.33 -4.68 5.08
CA VAL A 19 -10.52 -5.45 5.50
C VAL A 19 -10.56 -5.62 7.01
N LEU A 20 -9.42 -5.91 7.66
CA LEU A 20 -9.33 -6.02 9.12
C LEU A 20 -9.73 -4.71 9.79
N LEU A 21 -9.19 -3.58 9.33
CA LEU A 21 -9.51 -2.25 9.88
C LEU A 21 -10.99 -1.92 9.75
N LEU A 22 -11.60 -2.29 8.61
CA LEU A 22 -13.04 -2.16 8.39
C LEU A 22 -13.83 -3.01 9.41
N ALA A 23 -13.45 -4.28 9.59
CA ALA A 23 -14.13 -5.21 10.50
C ALA A 23 -14.02 -4.77 11.97
N THR A 24 -12.90 -4.16 12.37
CA THR A 24 -12.70 -3.65 13.73
C THR A 24 -13.41 -2.31 13.98
N GLY A 25 -14.06 -1.71 12.97
CA GLY A 25 -14.71 -0.41 13.10
C GLY A 25 -13.72 0.72 13.35
N PHE A 26 -12.57 0.72 12.66
CA PHE A 26 -11.54 1.74 12.85
C PHE A 26 -12.10 3.16 12.70
N SER A 27 -11.71 4.06 13.59
CA SER A 27 -12.32 5.38 13.78
C SER A 27 -12.15 6.33 12.59
N ILE A 28 -11.23 6.05 11.67
CA ILE A 28 -11.07 6.81 10.43
C ILE A 28 -11.57 5.96 9.24
N PRO A 29 -12.80 6.20 8.76
CA PRO A 29 -13.45 5.35 7.76
C PRO A 29 -12.78 5.40 6.38
N VAL A 30 -11.94 6.41 6.11
CA VAL A 30 -11.29 6.62 4.81
C VAL A 30 -10.04 5.74 4.62
N ILE A 31 -9.40 5.27 5.70
CA ILE A 31 -8.17 4.46 5.60
C ILE A 31 -8.45 3.09 5.00
N SER A 32 -9.52 2.43 5.44
CA SER A 32 -9.82 1.06 5.01
C SER A 32 -10.07 0.98 3.49
N PRO A 33 -10.94 1.82 2.88
CA PRO A 33 -11.09 1.88 1.42
C PRO A 33 -9.80 2.24 0.71
N LEU A 34 -8.99 3.15 1.26
CA LEU A 34 -7.72 3.55 0.68
C LEU A 34 -6.74 2.37 0.60
N LEU A 35 -6.59 1.60 1.69
CA LEU A 35 -5.73 0.42 1.72
C LEU A 35 -6.20 -0.68 0.76
N ILE A 36 -7.51 -0.92 0.72
CA ILE A 36 -8.09 -1.93 -0.18
C ILE A 36 -7.83 -1.54 -1.62
N ALA A 37 -8.16 -0.30 -2.01
CA ALA A 37 -7.85 0.21 -3.35
C ALA A 37 -6.34 0.14 -3.63
N ALA A 38 -5.53 0.51 -2.63
CA ALA A 38 -4.09 0.56 -2.78
C ALA A 38 -3.41 -0.80 -2.93
N GLY A 39 -4.00 -1.86 -2.39
CA GLY A 39 -3.56 -3.22 -2.62
C GLY A 39 -4.15 -3.85 -3.89
N LEU A 40 -5.40 -3.54 -4.22
CA LEU A 40 -6.12 -4.20 -5.33
C LEU A 40 -5.62 -3.73 -6.70
N ILE A 41 -5.28 -2.46 -6.84
CA ILE A 41 -4.70 -1.89 -8.06
C ILE A 41 -3.38 -2.60 -8.46
N PRO A 42 -2.34 -2.67 -7.61
CA PRO A 42 -1.09 -3.34 -7.97
C PRO A 42 -1.25 -4.85 -8.11
N VAL A 43 -2.17 -5.50 -7.38
CA VAL A 43 -2.49 -6.92 -7.56
C VAL A 43 -2.99 -7.17 -8.99
N LEU A 44 -3.99 -6.39 -9.44
CA LEU A 44 -4.52 -6.47 -10.80
C LEU A 44 -3.42 -6.20 -11.84
N LEU A 45 -2.67 -5.11 -11.68
CA LEU A 45 -1.58 -4.74 -12.59
C LEU A 45 -0.46 -5.78 -12.65
N SER A 46 -0.20 -6.52 -11.56
CA SER A 46 0.80 -7.59 -11.56
C SER A 46 0.29 -8.87 -12.24
N ALA A 47 -1.02 -9.13 -12.18
CA ALA A 47 -1.67 -10.30 -12.78
C ALA A 47 -1.87 -10.14 -14.29
N PHE A 48 -2.13 -8.91 -14.76
CA PHE A 48 -2.14 -8.60 -16.18
C PHE A 48 -0.70 -8.36 -16.69
N THR A 49 -0.44 -8.71 -17.95
CA THR A 49 0.84 -8.49 -18.64
C THR A 49 1.10 -7.00 -18.95
N GLY A 50 0.77 -6.11 -18.00
CA GLY A 50 0.99 -4.68 -18.11
C GLY A 50 2.46 -4.30 -18.08
N SER A 51 2.77 -3.08 -18.51
CA SER A 51 4.12 -2.53 -18.48
C SER A 51 4.69 -2.53 -17.05
N SER A 52 5.90 -3.10 -16.88
CA SER A 52 6.65 -3.07 -15.61
C SER A 52 6.82 -1.66 -15.06
N VAL A 53 6.88 -0.68 -15.96
CA VAL A 53 7.05 0.74 -15.68
C VAL A 53 5.77 1.31 -15.08
N LEU A 54 4.62 1.04 -15.71
CA LEU A 54 3.33 1.49 -15.21
C LEU A 54 3.10 0.91 -13.81
N LEU A 55 3.40 -0.38 -13.62
CA LEU A 55 3.35 -1.03 -12.31
C LEU A 55 4.26 -0.32 -11.29
N GLY A 56 5.49 0.04 -11.67
CA GLY A 56 6.44 0.76 -10.82
C GLY A 56 5.94 2.16 -10.42
N VAL A 57 5.47 2.96 -11.39
CA VAL A 57 4.89 4.30 -11.14
C VAL A 57 3.71 4.20 -10.19
N VAL A 58 2.77 3.30 -10.50
CA VAL A 58 1.54 3.13 -9.73
C VAL A 58 1.88 2.68 -8.30
N CYS A 59 2.75 1.69 -8.13
CA CYS A 59 3.17 1.24 -6.80
C CYS A 59 3.82 2.36 -5.97
N THR A 60 4.69 3.15 -6.60
CA THR A 60 5.38 4.25 -5.93
C THR A 60 4.40 5.33 -5.50
N PHE A 61 3.49 5.74 -6.40
CA PHE A 61 2.48 6.76 -6.12
C PHE A 61 1.53 6.33 -5.01
N LEU A 62 1.03 5.09 -5.07
CA LEU A 62 0.14 4.55 -4.05
C LEU A 62 0.83 4.35 -2.70
N GLY A 63 2.07 3.89 -2.69
CA GLY A 63 2.85 3.79 -1.46
C GLY A 63 3.05 5.16 -0.80
N ILE A 64 3.35 6.21 -1.57
CA ILE A 64 3.44 7.59 -1.05
C ILE A 64 2.09 8.03 -0.47
N LEU A 65 0.98 7.76 -1.18
CA LEU A 65 -0.35 8.12 -0.71
C LEU A 65 -0.70 7.43 0.62
N VAL A 66 -0.32 6.17 0.78
CA VAL A 66 -0.49 5.42 2.03
C VAL A 66 0.37 6.01 3.15
N VAL A 67 1.61 6.43 2.87
CA VAL A 67 2.45 7.12 3.87
C VAL A 67 1.84 8.45 4.28
N ILE A 68 1.30 9.25 3.36
CA ILE A 68 0.62 10.51 3.67
C ILE A 68 -0.64 10.26 4.51
N ALA A 69 -1.42 9.24 4.18
CA ALA A 69 -2.57 8.86 4.99
C ALA A 69 -2.12 8.44 6.40
N ALA A 70 -1.06 7.64 6.50
CA ALA A 70 -0.51 7.19 7.78
C ALA A 70 -0.06 8.37 8.65
N THR A 71 0.60 9.38 8.08
CA THR A 71 1.03 10.57 8.82
C THR A 71 -0.16 11.41 9.27
N ALA A 72 -1.20 11.57 8.45
CA ALA A 72 -2.43 12.24 8.87
C ALA A 72 -3.09 11.51 10.06
N VAL A 73 -3.14 10.17 10.00
CA VAL A 73 -3.69 9.32 11.06
C VAL A 73 -2.87 9.42 12.35
N PHE A 74 -1.55 9.47 12.22
CA PHE A 74 -0.64 9.70 13.34
C PHE A 74 -0.91 11.06 14.02
N LEU A 75 -1.16 12.11 13.25
CA LEU A 75 -1.49 13.43 13.80
C LEU A 75 -2.87 13.46 14.48
N ILE A 76 -3.83 12.67 14.00
CA ILE A 76 -5.20 12.64 14.54
C ILE A 76 -5.29 11.77 15.82
N LEU A 77 -4.73 10.56 15.79
CA LEU A 77 -4.83 9.61 16.92
C LEU A 77 -3.63 9.68 17.89
N GLY A 78 -2.57 10.38 17.51
CA GLY A 78 -1.33 10.45 18.27
C GLY A 78 -0.49 9.17 18.22
N ALA A 79 0.68 9.22 18.87
CA ALA A 79 1.66 8.13 18.89
C ALA A 79 1.24 6.89 19.70
N SER A 80 0.11 6.96 20.41
CA SER A 80 -0.38 5.87 21.26
C SER A 80 -0.92 4.66 20.46
N VAL A 81 -1.09 4.81 19.15
CA VAL A 81 -1.69 3.80 18.28
C VAL A 81 -0.62 3.24 17.34
N PHE A 82 -0.51 1.91 17.29
CA PHE A 82 0.46 1.21 16.42
C PHE A 82 0.09 1.26 14.93
N VAL A 83 -1.19 1.46 14.61
CA VAL A 83 -1.75 1.48 13.25
C VAL A 83 -1.02 2.45 12.29
N PRO A 84 -0.79 3.74 12.61
CA PRO A 84 -0.03 4.64 11.74
C PRO A 84 1.37 4.12 11.40
N TYR A 85 2.06 3.48 12.34
CA TYR A 85 3.37 2.89 12.06
C TYR A 85 3.27 1.75 11.05
N ALA A 86 2.33 0.83 11.25
CA ALA A 86 2.09 -0.27 10.30
C ALA A 86 1.75 0.24 8.89
N LEU A 87 0.95 1.30 8.80
CA LEU A 87 0.61 1.95 7.52
C LEU A 87 1.85 2.54 6.83
N VAL A 88 2.74 3.23 7.57
CA VAL A 88 3.99 3.75 7.01
C VAL A 88 4.85 2.61 6.47
N PHE A 89 5.00 1.52 7.23
CA PHE A 89 5.76 0.35 6.78
C PHE A 89 5.15 -0.28 5.52
N LEU A 90 3.83 -0.42 5.45
CA LEU A 90 3.11 -0.92 4.28
C LEU A 90 3.32 -0.02 3.06
N GLY A 91 3.27 1.30 3.24
CA GLY A 91 3.51 2.27 2.17
C GLY A 91 4.95 2.18 1.64
N LEU A 92 5.95 2.13 2.54
CA LEU A 92 7.36 1.96 2.17
C LEU A 92 7.61 0.61 1.48
N ALA A 93 6.97 -0.46 1.97
CA ALA A 93 7.06 -1.78 1.36
C ALA A 93 6.55 -1.78 -0.09
N LEU A 94 5.63 -0.89 -0.46
CA LEU A 94 5.16 -0.70 -1.84
C LEU A 94 6.10 0.19 -2.68
N ILE A 95 6.67 1.23 -2.08
CA ILE A 95 7.57 2.18 -2.75
C ILE A 95 8.84 1.48 -3.22
N VAL A 96 9.48 0.68 -2.35
CA VAL A 96 10.76 0.03 -2.64
C VAL A 96 10.73 -0.86 -3.90
N PRO A 97 9.84 -1.85 -4.04
CA PRO A 97 9.77 -2.64 -5.27
C PRO A 97 9.29 -1.82 -6.46
N GLY A 98 8.47 -0.78 -6.24
CA GLY A 98 8.06 0.15 -7.29
C GLY A 98 9.23 0.95 -7.88
N SER A 99 10.11 1.46 -7.02
CA SER A 99 11.30 2.21 -7.44
C SER A 99 12.35 1.31 -8.10
N ILE A 100 12.50 0.06 -7.65
CA ILE A 100 13.37 -0.92 -8.32
C ILE A 100 12.87 -1.20 -9.75
N LEU A 101 11.56 -1.40 -9.95
CA LEU A 101 10.97 -1.57 -11.28
C LEU A 101 11.18 -0.35 -12.20
N LEU A 102 11.24 0.85 -11.63
CA LEU A 102 11.51 2.08 -12.34
C LEU A 102 12.99 2.24 -12.70
N ALA A 103 13.89 1.71 -11.88
CA ALA A 103 15.34 1.76 -12.08
C ALA A 103 15.86 0.69 -13.06
N GLU A 104 15.12 -0.40 -13.29
CA GLU A 104 15.42 -1.43 -14.30
C GLU A 104 15.04 -1.01 -15.74
N ARG A 105 14.66 0.26 -15.96
CA ARG A 105 14.40 0.83 -17.29
C ARG A 105 15.68 1.29 -17.98
#